data_AF-A0A6H0ZGN7-F1
#
_entry.id   AF-A0A6H0ZGN7-F1
#
_cell.length_a   1.000
_cell.length_b   1.000
_cell.length_c   1.000
_cell.angle_alpha   90.00
_cell.angle_beta   90.00
_cell.angle_gamma   90.00
#
_symmetry.space_group_name_H-M   'P 1'
#
loop_
_entity.id
_entity.type
_entity.pdbx_description
1 polymer ?
#
loop_
_entity_poly.entity_id
_entity_poly.type
_entity_poly.pdbx_seq_one_letter_code
_entity_poly.pdbx_strand_id
1 'polypeptide(L)'
;MPIEDADLAEITKLLSPERLGKLHELTGNSRAAVEFHQKTLRLGADLMAIIAVIEIALRNSICDNLGAHFAQAGWLLTPPAPFQWKDSERNKITQALDSARRAEYSKLSQADKHALDALAFPNGRPANLPHTLRSKRRREHLQVTDGKIIAELTFYIWKRLCGPDYEHTLWRPTLKKVFPNKRVKRSDVADNLEMVYQARNRLAHHEPVLYNRFEETIKAITYIAQHLEARVPSDQTPLYRLIAEDIVAVEESAAKLHAELDAYRT
;
A
#
# COMPACT_ATOMS: atom_id res chain seq x y z
N MET A 1 13.22 14.15 23.61
CA MET A 1 13.52 15.54 24.01
C MET A 1 12.28 16.07 24.70
N PRO A 2 12.38 16.56 25.95
CA PRO A 2 11.23 17.13 26.62
C PRO A 2 10.72 18.33 25.81
N ILE A 3 9.41 18.46 25.67
CA ILE A 3 8.79 19.62 25.03
C ILE A 3 8.93 20.79 26.01
N GLU A 4 9.56 21.89 25.63
CA GLU A 4 9.63 23.05 26.52
C GLU A 4 8.27 23.74 26.62
N ASP A 5 7.89 24.25 27.79
CA ASP A 5 6.59 24.93 27.97
C ASP A 5 6.43 26.13 27.04
N ALA A 6 7.54 26.83 26.77
CA ALA A 6 7.57 27.97 25.86
C ALA A 6 7.19 27.59 24.42
N ASP A 7 7.51 26.38 23.99
CA ASP A 7 7.32 25.93 22.60
C ASP A 7 5.96 25.27 22.35
N LEU A 8 5.23 24.90 23.41
CA LEU A 8 4.03 24.05 23.30
C LEU A 8 2.95 24.67 22.40
N ALA A 9 2.74 25.98 22.49
CA ALA A 9 1.75 26.69 21.68
C ALA A 9 2.13 26.68 20.19
N GLU A 10 3.42 26.88 19.88
CA GLU A 10 3.92 26.85 18.51
C GLU A 10 3.89 25.44 17.93
N ILE A 11 4.31 24.42 18.70
CA ILE A 11 4.24 23.02 18.28
C ILE A 11 2.79 22.59 18.01
N THR A 12 1.85 22.98 18.87
CA THR A 12 0.42 22.68 18.67
C THR A 12 -0.09 23.29 17.36
N LYS A 13 0.35 24.51 17.04
CA LYS A 13 0.02 25.17 15.76
C LYS A 13 0.63 24.45 14.56
N LEU A 14 1.89 24.00 14.66
CA LEU A 14 2.57 23.26 13.60
C LEU A 14 1.91 21.90 13.30
N LEU A 15 1.44 21.20 14.34
CA LEU A 15 0.77 19.91 14.18
C LEU A 15 -0.71 20.03 13.79
N SER A 16 -1.31 21.21 13.95
CA SER A 16 -2.74 21.52 13.78
C SER A 16 -3.67 20.96 14.87
N PRO A 17 -4.71 21.71 15.27
CA PRO A 17 -5.75 21.23 16.18
C PRO A 17 -6.46 19.98 15.67
N GLU A 18 -6.70 19.86 14.37
CA GLU A 18 -7.38 18.71 13.76
C GLU A 18 -6.60 17.42 13.96
N ARG A 19 -5.27 17.49 13.89
CA ARG A 19 -4.39 16.33 14.10
C ARG A 19 -4.34 15.90 15.56
N LEU A 20 -4.32 16.87 16.47
CA LEU A 20 -4.20 16.64 17.90
C LEU A 20 -5.54 16.39 18.57
N GLY A 21 -6.66 16.78 17.95
CA GLY A 21 -7.98 16.83 18.55
C GLY A 21 -8.38 15.53 19.23
N LYS A 22 -8.22 14.38 18.55
CA LYS A 22 -8.59 13.09 19.15
C LYS A 22 -7.72 12.70 20.35
N LEU A 23 -6.43 13.03 20.31
CA LEU A 23 -5.50 12.76 21.41
C LEU A 23 -5.72 13.74 22.57
N HIS A 24 -6.08 14.98 22.26
CA HIS A 24 -6.46 15.97 23.25
C HIS A 24 -7.76 15.58 23.97
N GLU A 25 -8.78 15.11 23.24
CA GLU A 25 -10.01 14.53 23.84
C GLU A 25 -9.70 13.38 24.79
N LEU A 26 -8.73 12.53 24.47
CA LEU A 26 -8.35 11.38 25.28
C LEU A 26 -7.53 11.75 26.52
N THR A 27 -6.80 12.87 26.49
CA THR A 27 -5.82 13.23 27.52
C THR A 27 -6.22 14.44 28.36
N GLY A 28 -7.12 15.28 27.87
CA GLY A 28 -7.43 16.58 28.46
C GLY A 28 -6.25 17.55 28.51
N ASN A 29 -5.11 17.23 27.87
CA ASN A 29 -3.84 17.92 28.08
C ASN A 29 -3.10 18.07 26.74
N SER A 30 -2.83 19.31 26.32
CA SER A 30 -2.17 19.60 25.04
C SER A 30 -0.74 19.05 24.94
N ARG A 31 0.03 19.10 26.03
CA ARG A 31 1.38 18.52 26.10
C ARG A 31 1.32 17.00 25.91
N ALA A 32 0.44 16.34 26.65
CA ALA A 32 0.24 14.90 26.51
C ALA A 32 -0.22 14.54 25.08
N ALA A 33 -1.14 15.31 24.49
CA ALA A 33 -1.60 15.10 23.12
C ALA A 33 -0.44 15.15 22.09
N VAL A 34 0.48 16.11 22.24
CA VAL A 34 1.68 16.20 21.37
C VAL A 34 2.62 15.01 21.61
N GLU A 35 2.84 14.61 22.85
CA GLU A 35 3.68 13.45 23.17
C GLU A 35 3.10 12.14 22.61
N PHE A 36 1.80 11.92 22.79
CA PHE A 36 1.11 10.76 22.22
C PHE A 36 1.05 10.82 20.69
N HIS A 37 1.00 12.01 20.09
CA HIS A 37 1.12 12.14 18.64
C HIS A 37 2.46 11.56 18.15
N GLN A 38 3.56 11.90 18.81
CA GLN A 38 4.88 11.33 18.47
C GLN A 38 4.95 9.81 18.72
N LYS A 39 4.37 9.33 19.83
CA LYS A 39 4.32 7.88 20.13
C LYS A 39 3.49 7.10 19.12
N THR A 40 2.33 7.63 18.72
CA THR A 40 1.46 7.01 17.70
C THR A 40 2.10 6.99 16.32
N LEU A 41 2.88 8.01 15.96
CA LEU A 41 3.66 8.01 14.72
C LEU A 41 4.73 6.90 14.71
N ARG A 42 5.41 6.66 15.84
CA ARG A 42 6.41 5.59 15.95
C ARG A 42 5.76 4.21 15.83
N LEU A 43 4.70 3.96 16.60
CA LEU A 43 3.91 2.73 16.47
C LEU A 43 3.42 2.53 15.04
N GLY A 44 2.96 3.61 14.39
CA GLY A 44 2.53 3.59 13.01
C GLY A 44 3.63 3.26 12.01
N ALA A 45 4.87 3.69 12.26
CA ALA A 45 6.02 3.35 11.43
C ALA A 45 6.36 1.86 11.52
N ASP A 46 6.35 1.29 12.72
CA ASP A 46 6.59 -0.15 12.95
C ASP A 46 5.51 -0.99 12.27
N LEU A 47 4.24 -0.60 12.43
CA LEU A 47 3.12 -1.26 11.77
C LEU A 47 3.19 -1.14 10.24
N MET A 48 3.61 0.01 9.71
CA MET A 48 3.82 0.19 8.26
C MET A 48 4.91 -0.72 7.70
N ALA A 49 5.97 -1.00 8.47
CA ALA A 49 7.03 -1.92 8.05
C ALA A 49 6.47 -3.34 7.84
N ILE A 50 5.68 -3.84 8.79
CA ILE A 50 5.03 -5.16 8.69
C ILE A 50 4.05 -5.20 7.50
N ILE A 51 3.21 -4.16 7.35
CA ILE A 51 2.27 -4.05 6.23
C ILE A 51 3.02 -4.06 4.89
N ALA A 52 4.18 -3.41 4.79
CA ALA A 52 4.98 -3.40 3.56
C ALA A 52 5.46 -4.81 3.20
N VAL A 53 5.88 -5.62 4.18
CA VAL A 53 6.25 -7.03 3.94
C VAL A 53 5.05 -7.83 3.43
N ILE A 54 3.87 -7.66 4.05
CA ILE A 54 2.62 -8.30 3.58
C ILE A 54 2.28 -7.86 2.15
N GLU A 55 2.35 -6.57 1.84
CA GLU A 55 2.05 -6.03 0.52
C GLU A 55 2.96 -6.61 -0.56
N ILE A 56 4.28 -6.65 -0.29
CA ILE A 56 5.27 -7.17 -1.23
C ILE A 56 5.03 -8.66 -1.48
N ALA A 57 4.83 -9.45 -0.41
CA ALA A 57 4.58 -10.88 -0.53
C ALA A 57 3.30 -11.14 -1.32
N LEU A 58 2.19 -10.52 -0.93
CA LEU A 58 0.89 -10.66 -1.60
C LEU A 58 0.97 -10.28 -3.08
N ARG A 59 1.58 -9.13 -3.37
CA ARG A 59 1.78 -8.64 -4.74
C ARG A 59 2.52 -9.67 -5.58
N ASN A 60 3.67 -10.15 -5.09
CA ASN A 60 4.50 -11.06 -5.85
C ASN A 60 3.76 -12.39 -6.08
N SER A 61 3.13 -12.96 -5.04
CA SER A 61 2.33 -14.18 -5.16
C SER A 61 1.18 -14.06 -6.17
N ILE A 62 0.47 -12.93 -6.17
CA ILE A 62 -0.60 -12.67 -7.14
C ILE A 62 -0.03 -12.51 -8.55
N CYS A 63 1.03 -11.72 -8.72
CA CYS A 63 1.63 -11.46 -10.02
C CYS A 63 2.22 -12.72 -10.66
N ASP A 64 2.92 -13.55 -9.89
CA ASP A 64 3.48 -14.81 -10.37
C ASP A 64 2.36 -15.78 -10.77
N ASN A 65 1.32 -15.89 -9.94
CA ASN A 65 0.15 -16.72 -10.24
C ASN A 65 -0.61 -16.24 -11.50
N LEU A 66 -0.80 -14.92 -11.68
CA LEU A 66 -1.45 -14.36 -12.85
C LEU A 66 -0.59 -14.47 -14.11
N GLY A 67 0.72 -14.27 -13.99
CA GLY A 67 1.66 -14.48 -15.10
C GLY A 67 1.64 -15.92 -15.60
N ALA A 68 1.63 -16.89 -14.68
CA ALA A 68 1.50 -18.31 -15.03
C ALA A 68 0.11 -18.64 -15.61
N HIS A 69 -0.96 -18.02 -15.10
CA HIS A 69 -2.32 -18.27 -15.56
C HIS A 69 -2.59 -17.73 -16.97
N PHE A 70 -2.17 -16.50 -17.24
CA PHE A 70 -2.36 -15.86 -18.54
C PHE A 70 -1.32 -16.33 -19.57
N ALA A 71 -0.14 -16.79 -19.14
CA ALA A 71 0.92 -17.32 -19.97
C ALA A 71 1.29 -16.41 -21.17
N GLN A 72 1.19 -15.09 -20.97
CA GLN A 72 1.43 -14.08 -22.00
C GLN A 72 2.27 -12.94 -21.42
N ALA A 73 3.30 -12.52 -22.15
CA ALA A 73 4.04 -11.31 -21.82
C ALA A 73 3.13 -10.07 -21.92
N GLY A 74 3.30 -9.10 -21.02
CA GLY A 74 2.48 -7.89 -21.01
C GLY A 74 1.03 -8.14 -20.59
N TRP A 75 0.71 -9.28 -19.95
CA TRP A 75 -0.64 -9.63 -19.51
C TRP A 75 -1.31 -8.53 -18.66
N LEU A 76 -0.52 -7.71 -17.96
CA LEU A 76 -1.04 -6.63 -17.15
C LEU A 76 -1.70 -5.54 -18.01
N LEU A 77 -1.09 -5.18 -19.14
CA LEU A 77 -1.61 -4.14 -20.04
C LEU A 77 -2.58 -4.71 -21.08
N THR A 78 -2.28 -5.90 -21.59
CA THR A 78 -3.05 -6.57 -22.65
C THR A 78 -3.31 -8.01 -22.24
N PRO A 79 -4.20 -8.27 -21.27
CA PRO A 79 -4.51 -9.63 -20.87
C PRO A 79 -5.18 -10.42 -22.01
N PRO A 80 -4.99 -11.75 -22.07
CA PRO A 80 -5.62 -12.59 -23.09
C PRO A 80 -7.15 -12.67 -22.92
N ALA A 81 -7.87 -12.75 -24.04
CA ALA A 81 -9.31 -12.95 -24.05
C ALA A 81 -9.70 -14.31 -23.41
N PRO A 82 -10.88 -14.42 -22.77
CA PRO A 82 -11.94 -13.41 -22.68
C PRO A 82 -11.78 -12.43 -21.50
N PHE A 83 -10.69 -12.49 -20.73
CA PHE A 83 -10.51 -11.64 -19.56
C PHE A 83 -10.31 -10.17 -19.97
N GLN A 84 -10.94 -9.26 -19.22
CA GLN A 84 -10.74 -7.83 -19.35
C GLN A 84 -10.75 -7.18 -17.97
N TRP A 85 -9.86 -6.22 -17.77
CA TRP A 85 -9.90 -5.35 -16.59
C TRP A 85 -11.16 -4.50 -16.59
N LYS A 86 -11.79 -4.37 -15.43
CA LYS A 86 -12.81 -3.33 -15.22
C LYS A 86 -12.15 -1.94 -15.26
N ASP A 87 -12.95 -0.92 -15.52
CA ASP A 87 -12.46 0.45 -15.74
C ASP A 87 -11.65 1.00 -14.58
N SER A 88 -12.03 0.69 -13.34
CA SER A 88 -11.30 1.11 -12.14
C SER A 88 -9.86 0.57 -12.13
N GLU A 89 -9.68 -0.73 -12.39
CA GLU A 89 -8.35 -1.35 -12.39
C GLU A 89 -7.55 -0.94 -13.62
N ARG A 90 -8.19 -0.86 -14.79
CA ARG A 90 -7.57 -0.36 -16.03
C ARG A 90 -6.99 1.04 -15.83
N ASN A 91 -7.75 1.95 -15.25
CA ASN A 91 -7.32 3.32 -14.99
C ASN A 91 -6.11 3.37 -14.03
N LYS A 92 -6.11 2.54 -12.99
CA LYS A 92 -4.98 2.43 -12.05
C LYS A 92 -3.72 1.84 -12.70
N ILE A 93 -3.88 0.84 -13.56
CA ILE A 93 -2.78 0.26 -14.34
C ILE A 93 -2.20 1.30 -15.32
N THR A 94 -3.05 2.08 -16.00
CA THR A 94 -2.59 3.17 -16.87
C THR A 94 -1.86 4.27 -16.10
N GLN A 95 -2.33 4.62 -14.89
CA GLN A 95 -1.64 5.57 -14.01
C GLN A 95 -0.27 5.04 -13.58
N ALA A 96 -0.19 3.77 -13.18
CA ALA A 96 1.07 3.12 -12.82
C ALA A 96 2.05 3.05 -14.00
N LEU A 97 1.57 2.79 -15.21
CA LEU A 97 2.37 2.86 -16.44
C LEU A 97 2.93 4.27 -16.68
N ASP A 98 2.12 5.32 -16.52
CA ASP A 98 2.59 6.70 -16.64
C ASP A 98 3.65 7.01 -15.57
N SER A 99 3.43 6.63 -14.31
CA SER A 99 4.38 6.80 -13.21
C SER A 99 5.71 6.09 -13.48
N ALA A 100 5.67 4.81 -13.89
CA ALA A 100 6.88 4.07 -14.25
C ALA A 100 7.65 4.75 -15.38
N ARG A 101 6.96 5.26 -16.41
CA ARG A 101 7.57 6.02 -17.50
C ARG A 101 8.15 7.36 -17.01
N ARG A 102 7.54 8.03 -16.03
CA ARG A 102 8.11 9.24 -15.40
C ARG A 102 9.41 8.93 -14.68
N ALA A 103 9.45 7.82 -13.94
CA ALA A 103 10.63 7.38 -13.21
C ALA A 103 11.79 7.01 -14.16
N GLU A 104 11.50 6.40 -15.31
CA GLU A 104 12.54 6.15 -16.32
C GLU A 104 12.99 7.43 -17.03
N TYR A 105 12.05 8.31 -17.35
CA TYR A 105 12.35 9.59 -18.00
C TYR A 105 13.19 10.53 -17.12
N SER A 106 13.00 10.51 -15.80
CA SER A 106 13.80 11.35 -14.90
C SER A 106 15.28 10.97 -14.91
N LYS A 107 15.61 9.70 -15.20
CA LYS A 107 16.97 9.17 -15.30
C LYS A 107 17.69 9.55 -16.59
N LEU A 108 16.96 10.02 -17.61
CA LEU A 108 17.55 10.38 -18.92
C LEU A 108 18.27 11.71 -18.88
N SER A 109 19.38 11.79 -19.64
CA SER A 109 20.07 13.06 -19.90
C SER A 109 19.20 14.01 -20.74
N GLN A 110 19.56 15.29 -20.76
CA GLN A 110 18.83 16.26 -21.61
C GLN A 110 18.95 15.91 -23.10
N ALA A 111 20.09 15.35 -23.53
CA ALA A 111 20.32 14.90 -24.89
C ALA A 111 19.40 13.73 -25.26
N ASP A 112 19.29 12.71 -24.40
CA ASP A 112 18.40 11.56 -24.64
C ASP A 112 16.93 11.99 -24.68
N LYS A 113 16.54 12.91 -23.78
CA LYS A 113 15.20 13.51 -23.80
C LYS A 113 14.93 14.26 -25.10
N HIS A 114 15.94 14.89 -25.70
CA HIS A 114 15.83 15.55 -27.00
C HIS A 114 15.74 14.54 -28.14
N ALA A 115 16.49 13.44 -28.10
CA ALA A 115 16.41 12.37 -29.10
C ALA A 115 14.99 11.78 -29.23
N LEU A 116 14.23 11.74 -28.13
CA LEU A 116 12.82 11.32 -28.14
C LEU A 116 11.88 12.24 -28.92
N ASP A 117 12.27 13.49 -29.27
CA ASP A 117 11.39 14.38 -30.06
C ASP A 117 11.10 13.83 -31.45
N ALA A 118 12.07 13.13 -32.06
CA ALA A 118 11.88 12.53 -33.38
C ALA A 118 10.77 11.46 -33.38
N LEU A 119 10.66 10.69 -32.29
CA LEU A 119 9.61 9.68 -32.10
C LEU A 119 8.29 10.32 -31.69
N ALA A 120 8.33 11.28 -30.77
CA ALA A 120 7.16 11.93 -30.19
C ALA A 120 6.44 12.91 -31.13
N PHE A 121 7.17 13.47 -32.10
CA PHE A 121 6.69 14.49 -33.04
C PHE A 121 7.22 14.22 -34.45
N PRO A 122 6.80 13.11 -35.11
CA PRO A 122 7.31 12.74 -36.43
C PRO A 122 7.04 13.80 -37.51
N ASN A 123 5.96 14.55 -37.37
CA ASN A 123 5.57 15.64 -38.29
C ASN A 123 6.02 17.03 -37.81
N GLY A 124 7.02 17.07 -36.91
CA GLY A 124 7.49 18.30 -36.29
C GLY A 124 6.71 18.67 -35.02
N ARG A 125 7.39 19.34 -34.10
CA ARG A 125 6.84 19.76 -32.81
C ARG A 125 6.06 21.08 -32.97
N PRO A 126 4.82 21.19 -32.45
CA PRO A 126 4.09 22.46 -32.42
C PRO A 126 4.87 23.55 -31.65
N ALA A 127 4.85 24.79 -32.15
CA ALA A 127 5.64 25.91 -31.60
C ALA A 127 5.30 26.23 -30.13
N ASN A 128 4.03 26.14 -29.74
CA ASN A 128 3.53 26.51 -28.41
C ASN A 128 3.15 25.30 -27.54
N LEU A 129 3.85 24.17 -27.69
CA LEU A 129 3.53 22.96 -26.92
C LEU A 129 3.96 23.10 -25.45
N PRO A 130 3.05 22.96 -24.46
CA PRO A 130 3.41 23.01 -23.05
C PRO A 130 4.47 21.96 -22.69
N HIS A 131 5.41 22.32 -21.80
CA HIS A 131 6.47 21.41 -21.36
C HIS A 131 5.93 20.08 -20.82
N THR A 132 4.83 20.12 -20.08
CA THR A 132 4.17 18.93 -19.52
C THR A 132 3.65 17.99 -20.61
N LEU A 133 3.02 18.53 -21.66
CA LEU A 133 2.53 17.74 -22.79
C LEU A 133 3.68 17.22 -23.66
N ARG A 134 4.75 18.00 -23.83
CA ARG A 134 5.99 17.56 -24.48
C ARG A 134 6.61 16.38 -23.75
N SER A 135 6.78 16.50 -22.43
CA SER A 135 7.29 15.42 -21.58
C SER A 135 6.41 14.18 -21.67
N LYS A 136 5.08 14.33 -21.58
CA LYS A 136 4.14 13.21 -21.71
C LYS A 136 4.30 12.46 -23.04
N ARG A 137 4.27 13.17 -24.18
CA ARG A 137 4.44 12.59 -25.52
C ARG A 137 5.77 11.81 -25.64
N ARG A 138 6.87 12.37 -25.15
CA ARG A 138 8.17 11.67 -25.15
C ARG A 138 8.15 10.38 -24.34
N ARG A 139 7.54 10.43 -23.16
CA ARG A 139 7.47 9.30 -22.23
C ARG A 139 6.64 8.13 -22.76
N GLU A 140 5.67 8.39 -23.63
CA GLU A 140 4.85 7.34 -24.26
C GLU A 140 5.69 6.36 -25.10
N HIS A 141 6.87 6.78 -25.57
CA HIS A 141 7.81 5.94 -26.31
C HIS A 141 8.79 5.16 -25.42
N LEU A 142 8.80 5.42 -24.12
CA LEU A 142 9.63 4.64 -23.19
C LEU A 142 9.00 3.28 -22.94
N GLN A 143 9.82 2.25 -23.15
CA GLN A 143 9.51 0.88 -22.78
C GLN A 143 9.75 0.71 -21.28
N VAL A 144 8.75 0.19 -20.58
CA VAL A 144 8.85 -0.16 -19.16
C VAL A 144 8.41 -1.61 -19.01
N THR A 145 9.08 -2.33 -18.10
CA THR A 145 8.75 -3.72 -17.82
C THR A 145 7.50 -3.81 -16.95
N ASP A 146 6.78 -4.93 -17.02
CA ASP A 146 5.62 -5.20 -16.15
C ASP A 146 5.99 -5.06 -14.67
N GLY A 147 7.19 -5.52 -14.27
CA GLY A 147 7.69 -5.37 -12.90
C GLY A 147 7.81 -3.90 -12.45
N LYS A 148 8.22 -2.98 -13.34
CA LYS A 148 8.25 -1.55 -13.03
C LYS A 148 6.84 -0.97 -12.90
N ILE A 149 5.89 -1.42 -13.72
CA ILE A 149 4.48 -1.00 -13.60
C ILE A 149 3.87 -1.52 -12.30
N ILE A 150 4.10 -2.80 -11.97
CA ILE A 150 3.63 -3.47 -10.76
C ILE A 150 4.15 -2.77 -9.50
N ALA A 151 5.40 -2.30 -9.52
CA ALA A 151 5.99 -1.56 -8.41
C ALA A 151 5.33 -0.18 -8.15
N GLU A 152 4.64 0.39 -9.14
CA GLU A 152 3.90 1.66 -9.04
C GLU A 152 2.43 1.46 -8.65
N LEU A 153 1.94 0.22 -8.56
CA LEU A 153 0.62 -0.10 -8.05
C LEU A 153 0.62 -0.10 -6.52
N THR A 154 -0.51 0.29 -5.93
CA THR A 154 -0.70 0.29 -4.48
C THR A 154 -1.47 -0.94 -4.02
N PHE A 155 -1.43 -1.22 -2.71
CA PHE A 155 -2.23 -2.24 -2.02
C PHE A 155 -3.69 -2.32 -2.49
N TYR A 156 -4.30 -1.19 -2.87
CA TYR A 156 -5.66 -1.12 -3.39
C TYR A 156 -5.92 -2.14 -4.51
N ILE A 157 -4.97 -2.33 -5.42
CA ILE A 157 -5.17 -3.26 -6.54
C ILE A 157 -5.27 -4.69 -6.02
N TRP A 158 -4.35 -5.10 -5.15
CA TRP A 158 -4.28 -6.47 -4.66
C TRP A 158 -5.52 -6.86 -3.84
N LYS A 159 -6.02 -5.97 -2.98
CA LYS A 159 -7.29 -6.21 -2.26
C LYS A 159 -8.49 -6.24 -3.22
N ARG A 160 -8.47 -5.43 -4.27
CA ARG A 160 -9.56 -5.33 -5.25
C ARG A 160 -9.68 -6.59 -6.11
N LEU A 161 -8.56 -7.20 -6.49
CA LEU A 161 -8.54 -8.47 -7.24
C LEU A 161 -9.12 -9.64 -6.43
N CYS A 162 -9.07 -9.56 -5.10
CA CYS A 162 -9.69 -10.54 -4.20
C CYS A 162 -11.18 -10.23 -3.89
N GLY A 163 -11.73 -9.14 -4.45
CA GLY A 163 -13.12 -8.73 -4.25
C GLY A 163 -14.15 -9.58 -4.99
N PRO A 164 -15.46 -9.42 -4.66
CA PRO A 164 -16.55 -10.20 -5.26
C PRO A 164 -16.66 -10.00 -6.78
N ASP A 165 -16.30 -8.81 -7.25
CA ASP A 165 -16.29 -8.45 -8.66
C ASP A 165 -15.38 -9.31 -9.55
N TYR A 166 -14.43 -10.00 -8.95
CA TYR A 166 -13.46 -10.88 -9.60
C TYR A 166 -13.63 -12.35 -9.22
N GLU A 167 -14.74 -12.73 -8.56
CA GLU A 167 -15.04 -14.11 -8.13
C GLU A 167 -14.91 -15.11 -9.30
N HIS A 168 -15.60 -14.83 -10.41
CA HIS A 168 -15.68 -15.75 -11.55
C HIS A 168 -14.54 -15.60 -12.55
N THR A 169 -13.92 -14.42 -12.62
CA THR A 169 -12.93 -14.08 -13.63
C THR A 169 -11.48 -14.27 -13.16
N LEU A 170 -11.19 -14.13 -11.86
CA LEU A 170 -9.86 -14.34 -11.30
C LEU A 170 -9.83 -15.29 -10.11
N TRP A 171 -10.74 -15.14 -9.13
CA TRP A 171 -10.67 -15.92 -7.89
C TRP A 171 -10.80 -17.42 -8.13
N ARG A 172 -11.95 -17.86 -8.66
CA ARG A 172 -12.22 -19.28 -8.93
C ARG A 172 -11.23 -19.88 -9.95
N PRO A 173 -10.90 -19.20 -11.07
CA PRO A 173 -9.98 -19.77 -12.06
C PRO A 173 -8.54 -19.88 -11.57
N THR A 174 -8.06 -18.92 -10.77
CA THR A 174 -6.62 -18.83 -10.48
C THR A 174 -6.23 -18.29 -9.11
N LEU A 175 -6.78 -17.16 -8.62
CA LEU A 175 -6.27 -16.54 -7.37
C LEU A 175 -6.51 -17.41 -6.13
N LYS A 176 -7.47 -18.34 -6.16
CA LYS A 176 -7.63 -19.33 -5.09
C LYS A 176 -6.37 -20.16 -4.85
N LYS A 177 -5.50 -20.31 -5.85
CA LYS A 177 -4.22 -21.03 -5.74
C LYS A 177 -3.20 -20.30 -4.87
N VAL A 178 -3.30 -18.96 -4.79
CA VAL A 178 -2.50 -18.11 -3.89
C VAL A 178 -2.86 -18.35 -2.42
N PHE A 179 -4.08 -18.82 -2.14
CA PHE A 179 -4.55 -19.22 -0.80
C PHE A 179 -4.99 -20.69 -0.82
N PRO A 180 -4.07 -21.66 -0.91
CA PRO A 180 -4.40 -23.02 -1.35
C PRO A 180 -5.16 -23.87 -0.31
N ASN A 181 -5.30 -23.43 0.94
CA ASN A 181 -6.12 -24.12 1.94
C ASN A 181 -7.60 -24.19 1.50
N LYS A 182 -8.21 -25.39 1.55
CA LYS A 182 -9.58 -25.62 1.05
C LYS A 182 -10.69 -24.91 1.86
N ARG A 183 -10.45 -24.56 3.12
CA ARG A 183 -11.41 -23.90 4.01
C ARG A 183 -11.46 -22.38 3.82
N VAL A 184 -10.41 -21.79 3.23
CA VAL A 184 -10.34 -20.35 2.97
C VAL A 184 -11.36 -19.95 1.91
N LYS A 185 -12.24 -19.01 2.25
CA LYS A 185 -13.16 -18.39 1.30
C LYS A 185 -12.58 -17.08 0.77
N ARG A 186 -13.08 -16.65 -0.39
CA ARG A 186 -12.72 -15.34 -0.96
C ARG A 186 -13.09 -14.20 -0.01
N SER A 187 -14.27 -14.26 0.60
CA SER A 187 -14.76 -13.26 1.55
C SER A 187 -13.76 -13.05 2.67
N ASP A 188 -13.30 -14.14 3.29
CA ASP A 188 -12.38 -14.10 4.42
C ASP A 188 -11.07 -13.40 4.02
N VAL A 189 -10.54 -13.69 2.83
CA VAL A 189 -9.35 -13.01 2.30
C VAL A 189 -9.63 -11.54 2.00
N ALA A 190 -10.75 -11.23 1.34
CA ALA A 190 -11.12 -9.87 0.98
C ALA A 190 -11.29 -8.98 2.22
N ASP A 191 -11.93 -9.50 3.27
CA ASP A 191 -12.22 -8.78 4.51
C ASP A 191 -10.92 -8.48 5.27
N ASN A 192 -10.01 -9.46 5.40
CA ASN A 192 -8.72 -9.24 6.03
C ASN A 192 -7.83 -8.27 5.21
N LEU A 193 -7.84 -8.37 3.88
CA LEU A 193 -7.13 -7.41 3.03
C LEU A 193 -7.72 -5.99 3.14
N GLU A 194 -9.03 -5.86 3.32
CA GLU A 194 -9.67 -4.56 3.56
C GLU A 194 -9.23 -3.95 4.89
N MET A 195 -9.13 -4.76 5.97
CA MET A 195 -8.63 -4.29 7.26
C MET A 195 -7.20 -3.75 7.16
N VAL A 196 -6.30 -4.50 6.51
CA VAL A 196 -4.92 -4.06 6.28
C VAL A 196 -4.86 -2.79 5.41
N TYR A 197 -5.66 -2.73 4.34
CA TYR A 197 -5.76 -1.56 3.47
C TYR A 197 -6.19 -0.29 4.22
N GLN A 198 -7.21 -0.40 5.08
CA GLN A 198 -7.70 0.73 5.87
C GLN A 198 -6.66 1.21 6.88
N ALA A 199 -5.99 0.28 7.58
CA ALA A 199 -4.91 0.61 8.50
C ALA A 199 -3.77 1.33 7.76
N ARG A 200 -3.29 0.75 6.67
CA ARG A 200 -2.24 1.33 5.80
C ARG A 200 -2.57 2.74 5.37
N ASN A 201 -3.80 2.98 4.90
CA ASN A 201 -4.21 4.30 4.44
C ASN A 201 -4.25 5.33 5.56
N ARG A 202 -4.73 4.95 6.74
CA ARG A 202 -4.71 5.84 7.92
C ARG A 202 -3.28 6.22 8.29
N LEU A 203 -2.38 5.25 8.35
CA LEU A 203 -0.97 5.48 8.67
C LEU A 203 -0.29 6.38 7.61
N ALA A 204 -0.59 6.19 6.32
CA ALA A 204 -0.12 7.05 5.24
C ALA A 204 -0.67 8.49 5.32
N HIS A 205 -1.81 8.68 5.98
CA HIS A 205 -2.38 9.98 6.30
C HIS A 205 -1.97 10.49 7.69
N HIS A 206 -0.99 9.86 8.34
CA HIS A 206 -0.50 10.19 9.69
C HIS A 206 -1.59 10.15 10.75
N GLU A 207 -2.58 9.29 10.58
CA GLU A 207 -3.64 9.04 11.56
C GLU A 207 -3.32 7.82 12.42
N PRO A 208 -3.61 7.88 13.73
CA PRO A 208 -3.32 6.78 14.65
C PRO A 208 -4.16 5.53 14.36
N VAL A 209 -3.56 4.38 14.64
CA VAL A 209 -4.19 3.04 14.68
C VAL A 209 -4.01 2.51 16.10
N LEU A 210 -5.08 2.55 16.89
CA LEU A 210 -5.08 2.23 18.33
C LEU A 210 -6.27 1.33 18.68
N TYR A 211 -6.20 0.70 19.86
CA TYR A 211 -7.24 -0.13 20.46
C TYR A 211 -7.79 -1.17 19.48
N ASN A 212 -9.12 -1.32 19.36
CA ASN A 212 -9.77 -2.29 18.46
C ASN A 212 -9.22 -2.26 17.04
N ARG A 213 -8.92 -1.07 16.50
CA ARG A 213 -8.40 -0.95 15.14
C ARG A 213 -7.00 -1.58 15.03
N PHE A 214 -6.17 -1.39 16.05
CA PHE A 214 -4.86 -2.04 16.12
C PHE A 214 -5.01 -3.56 16.20
N GLU A 215 -5.85 -4.06 17.11
CA GLU A 215 -6.08 -5.50 17.26
C GLU A 215 -6.63 -6.16 15.99
N GLU A 216 -7.60 -5.53 15.33
CA GLU A 216 -8.16 -5.99 14.06
C GLU A 216 -7.10 -6.00 12.95
N THR A 217 -6.22 -5.00 12.94
CA THR A 217 -5.12 -4.93 11.98
C THR A 217 -4.13 -6.08 12.19
N ILE A 218 -3.70 -6.33 13.43
CA ILE A 218 -2.77 -7.43 13.73
C ILE A 218 -3.39 -8.80 13.43
N LYS A 219 -4.67 -9.01 13.77
CA LYS A 219 -5.41 -10.22 13.40
C LYS A 219 -5.43 -10.43 11.89
N ALA A 220 -5.67 -9.37 11.11
CA ALA A 220 -5.71 -9.44 9.66
C ALA A 220 -4.32 -9.70 9.04
N ILE A 221 -3.28 -9.04 9.54
CA ILE A 221 -1.88 -9.30 9.16
C ILE A 221 -1.52 -10.75 9.42
N THR A 222 -1.79 -11.23 10.64
CA THR A 222 -1.53 -12.61 11.06
C THR A 222 -2.27 -13.61 10.17
N TYR A 223 -3.55 -13.36 9.89
CA TYR A 223 -4.33 -14.20 8.99
C TYR A 223 -3.66 -14.29 7.61
N ILE A 224 -3.30 -13.17 6.99
CA ILE A 224 -2.67 -13.20 5.67
C ILE A 224 -1.33 -13.94 5.72
N ALA A 225 -0.50 -13.67 6.72
CA ALA A 225 0.81 -14.29 6.87
C ALA A 225 0.76 -15.81 7.06
N GLN A 226 -0.27 -16.30 7.77
CA GLN A 226 -0.50 -17.73 7.98
C GLN A 226 -1.14 -18.42 6.77
N HIS A 227 -1.88 -17.69 5.90
CA HIS A 227 -2.68 -18.32 4.83
C HIS A 227 -2.10 -18.15 3.42
N LEU A 228 -1.29 -17.11 3.18
CA LEU A 228 -0.68 -16.83 1.88
C LEU A 228 0.26 -17.97 1.48
N GLU A 229 0.04 -18.54 0.30
CA GLU A 229 0.75 -19.70 -0.26
C GLU A 229 0.75 -20.97 0.62
N ALA A 230 -0.02 -20.99 1.70
CA ALA A 230 -0.01 -22.05 2.70
C ALA A 230 -1.22 -22.98 2.56
N ARG A 231 -0.95 -24.30 2.44
CA ARG A 231 -2.01 -25.32 2.48
C ARG A 231 -2.54 -25.56 3.89
N VAL A 232 -1.66 -25.46 4.88
CA VAL A 232 -1.97 -25.60 6.30
C VAL A 232 -1.58 -24.30 7.00
N PRO A 233 -2.56 -23.45 7.33
CA PRO A 233 -2.29 -22.21 8.05
C PRO A 233 -1.69 -22.49 9.42
N SER A 234 -0.62 -21.78 9.75
CA SER A 234 0.08 -21.91 11.03
C SER A 234 1.12 -20.82 11.19
N ASP A 235 1.63 -20.68 12.41
CA ASP A 235 2.78 -19.82 12.73
C ASP A 235 4.11 -20.34 12.16
N GLN A 236 4.08 -21.47 11.46
CA GLN A 236 5.23 -22.07 10.82
C GLN A 236 5.33 -21.69 9.33
N THR A 237 4.43 -20.89 8.78
CA THR A 237 4.60 -20.41 7.40
C THR A 237 5.85 -19.52 7.28
N PRO A 238 6.54 -19.53 6.13
CA PRO A 238 7.71 -18.66 5.93
C PRO A 238 7.38 -17.18 6.15
N LEU A 239 6.24 -16.71 5.65
CA LEU A 239 5.82 -15.32 5.79
C LEU A 239 5.52 -14.93 7.24
N TYR A 240 4.82 -15.78 8.01
CA TYR A 240 4.58 -15.49 9.43
C TYR A 240 5.90 -15.44 10.21
N ARG A 241 6.78 -16.43 10.02
CA ARG A 241 8.08 -16.47 10.71
C ARG A 241 8.96 -15.26 10.38
N LEU A 242 8.86 -14.71 9.16
CA LEU A 242 9.60 -13.53 8.76
C LEU A 242 9.23 -12.28 9.57
N ILE A 243 7.98 -12.16 10.00
CA ILE A 243 7.44 -10.97 10.68
C ILE A 243 7.08 -11.23 12.15
N ALA A 244 7.32 -12.43 12.67
CA ALA A 244 6.83 -12.84 13.99
C ALA A 244 7.42 -11.99 15.12
N GLU A 245 8.72 -11.69 15.06
CA GLU A 245 9.39 -10.82 16.04
C GLU A 245 8.86 -9.38 15.96
N ASP A 246 8.62 -8.88 14.75
CA ASP A 246 8.05 -7.54 14.54
C ASP A 246 6.61 -7.44 15.09
N ILE A 247 5.81 -8.49 14.94
CA ILE A 247 4.45 -8.57 15.50
C ILE A 247 4.51 -8.47 17.03
N VAL A 248 5.37 -9.26 17.68
CA VAL A 248 5.51 -9.23 19.14
C VAL A 248 5.95 -7.84 19.60
N ALA A 249 6.97 -7.26 18.95
CA ALA A 249 7.49 -5.94 19.32
C ALA A 249 6.44 -4.82 19.15
N VAL A 250 5.65 -4.85 18.08
CA VAL A 250 4.61 -3.84 17.84
C VAL A 250 3.42 -4.01 18.80
N GLU A 251 3.07 -5.25 19.17
CA GLU A 251 2.04 -5.53 20.17
C GLU A 251 2.45 -5.05 21.57
N GLU A 252 3.69 -5.30 21.99
CA GLU A 252 4.23 -4.79 23.27
C GLU A 252 4.25 -3.25 23.30
N SER A 253 4.68 -2.63 22.20
CA SER A 253 4.71 -1.18 22.06
C SER A 253 3.32 -0.57 22.10
N ALA A 254 2.34 -1.21 21.44
CA ALA A 254 0.94 -0.80 21.48
C ALA A 254 0.33 -0.97 22.87
N ALA A 255 0.60 -2.10 23.55
CA ALA A 255 0.09 -2.36 24.90
C ALA A 255 0.56 -1.28 25.89
N LYS A 256 1.86 -0.94 25.84
CA LYS A 256 2.41 0.16 26.65
C LYS A 256 1.75 1.49 26.33
N LEU A 257 1.61 1.82 25.04
CA LEU A 257 0.98 3.06 24.59
C LEU A 257 -0.48 3.17 25.04
N HIS A 258 -1.26 2.09 24.92
CA HIS A 258 -2.66 2.05 25.35
C HIS A 258 -2.79 2.19 26.86
N ALA A 259 -1.94 1.51 27.64
CA ALA A 259 -1.94 1.64 29.11
C ALA A 259 -1.62 3.07 29.57
N GLU A 260 -0.65 3.73 28.92
CA GLU A 260 -0.33 5.14 29.18
C GLU A 260 -1.50 6.07 28.83
N LEU A 261 -2.23 5.82 27.73
CA LEU A 261 -3.41 6.60 27.37
C LEU A 261 -4.59 6.36 28.34
N ASP A 262 -4.79 5.13 28.78
CA ASP A 262 -5.88 4.77 29.69
C ASP A 262 -5.70 5.41 31.08
N ALA A 263 -4.46 5.69 31.49
CA ALA A 263 -4.16 6.44 32.71
C ALA A 263 -4.66 7.90 32.69
N TYR A 264 -5.03 8.46 31.52
CA TYR A 264 -5.67 9.77 31.40
C TYR A 264 -7.21 9.70 31.38
N ARG A 265 -7.80 8.50 31.34
CA ARG A 265 -9.26 8.31 31.32
C ARG A 265 -9.88 8.25 32.72
N THR A 266 -9.06 8.30 33.77
CA THR A 266 -9.46 8.42 35.19
C THR A 266 -9.69 9.86 35.59
#